data_AF-A0A0W8FGL4-F1
#
_entry.id   AF-A0A0W8FGL4-F1
#
_cell.length_a   1.000
_cell.length_b   1.000
_cell.length_c   1.000
_cell.angle_alpha   90.00
_cell.angle_beta   90.00
_cell.angle_gamma   90.00
#
_symmetry.space_group_name_H-M   'P 1'
#
loop_
_entity.id
_entity.type
_entity.pdbx_description
1 polymer ?
#
loop_
_entity_poly.entity_id
_entity_poly.type
_entity_poly.pdbx_seq_one_letter_code
_entity_poly.pdbx_strand_id
1 'polypeptide(L)'
;MTQDRYQIRMVTSADGDLYIKKDGSFQEMGKAYDAREFDKMDFISMGPVSSVPVRDQNRHIYGYLEYLNANTMAFERPSPEKLTGDVNYVLEIWYNGDARVYASIGGATTTKTYAVNGFWEVDLGRNDRVFVSVSKDDYTSGMMRVALRADGVLVAEGETNDRYGHVSLSFST
;
A
#
# COMPACT_ATOMS: atom_id res chain seq x y z
N MET A 1 0.19 -11.22 40.31
CA MET A 1 0.08 -10.13 39.32
C MET A 1 -0.82 -10.64 38.22
N THR A 2 -1.97 -10.01 38.01
CA THR A 2 -2.86 -10.31 36.88
C THR A 2 -2.13 -9.89 35.61
N GLN A 3 -1.86 -10.84 34.74
CA GLN A 3 -1.34 -10.58 33.41
C GLN A 3 -2.45 -9.95 32.58
N ASP A 4 -2.41 -8.62 32.43
CA ASP A 4 -3.33 -7.90 31.58
C ASP A 4 -3.11 -8.33 30.12
N ARG A 5 -4.21 -8.59 29.40
CA ARG A 5 -4.18 -9.01 28.00
C ARG A 5 -4.35 -7.80 27.09
N TYR A 6 -3.51 -7.65 26.08
CA TYR A 6 -3.46 -6.46 25.23
C TYR A 6 -3.40 -6.84 23.74
N GLN A 7 -4.06 -6.04 22.89
CA GLN A 7 -3.97 -6.19 21.43
C GLN A 7 -3.04 -5.13 20.83
N ILE A 8 -2.17 -5.53 19.91
CA ILE A 8 -1.40 -4.58 19.10
C ILE A 8 -2.31 -4.13 17.95
N ARG A 9 -2.62 -2.83 17.89
CA ARG A 9 -3.47 -2.28 16.81
C ARG A 9 -2.72 -1.42 15.81
N MET A 10 -1.56 -0.87 16.17
CA MET A 10 -0.88 0.12 15.33
C MET A 10 0.63 0.14 15.58
N VAL A 11 1.40 0.10 14.49
CA VAL A 11 2.85 0.34 14.47
C VAL A 11 3.10 1.57 13.62
N THR A 12 3.81 2.56 14.17
CA THR A 12 4.12 3.83 13.51
C THR A 12 5.62 4.05 13.44
N SER A 13 6.12 4.48 12.27
CA SER A 13 7.52 4.91 12.12
C SER A 13 7.63 6.42 12.38
N ALA A 14 8.58 6.82 13.23
CA ALA A 14 8.97 8.21 13.43
C ALA A 14 10.50 8.29 13.56
N ASP A 15 11.14 9.16 12.76
CA ASP A 15 12.60 9.41 12.79
C ASP A 15 13.49 8.16 12.66
N GLY A 16 13.01 7.12 11.95
CA GLY A 16 13.73 5.86 11.75
C GLY A 16 13.50 4.83 12.87
N ASP A 17 12.79 5.21 13.93
CA ASP A 17 12.40 4.33 15.02
C ASP A 17 10.95 3.84 14.81
N LEU A 18 10.72 2.57 15.15
CA LEU A 18 9.40 1.94 15.08
C LEU A 18 8.76 1.99 16.47
N TYR A 19 7.50 2.42 16.53
CA TYR A 19 6.74 2.50 17.77
C TYR A 19 5.46 1.69 17.69
N ILE A 20 5.18 0.90 18.72
CA ILE A 20 3.96 0.11 18.89
C ILE A 20 3.07 0.82 19.91
N LYS A 21 1.80 1.02 19.59
CA LYS A 21 0.81 1.48 20.57
C LYS A 21 0.11 0.30 21.20
N LYS A 22 0.23 0.22 22.52
CA LYS A 22 -0.51 -0.72 23.38
C LYS A 22 -1.96 -0.28 23.47
N ASP A 23 -2.91 -1.14 23.11
CA ASP A 23 -4.34 -0.90 23.39
C ASP A 23 -4.55 -0.96 24.91
N GLY A 24 -5.35 -0.06 25.47
CA GLY A 24 -5.71 -0.09 26.89
C GLY A 24 -7.00 -0.91 27.08
N SER A 25 -8.13 -0.22 26.99
CA SER A 25 -9.46 -0.81 26.83
C SER A 25 -9.89 -0.71 25.35
N PHE A 26 -10.94 -1.43 24.93
CA PHE A 26 -11.43 -1.47 23.53
C PHE A 26 -11.73 -0.08 22.89
N GLN A 27 -11.68 1.00 23.68
CA GLN A 27 -11.96 2.38 23.32
C GLN A 27 -10.80 3.36 23.57
N GLU A 28 -9.65 2.91 24.09
CA GLU A 28 -8.51 3.79 24.46
C GLU A 28 -7.18 3.33 23.86
N MET A 29 -6.59 4.16 22.99
CA MET A 29 -5.21 3.95 22.54
C MET A 29 -4.23 4.35 23.67
N GLY A 30 -3.42 3.41 24.13
CA GLY A 30 -2.43 3.63 25.18
C GLY A 30 -1.10 4.24 24.71
N LYS A 31 -0.11 4.17 25.59
CA LYS A 31 1.24 4.74 25.40
C LYS A 31 1.96 4.08 24.21
N ALA A 32 2.75 4.87 23.48
CA ALA A 32 3.65 4.37 22.44
C ALA A 32 4.94 3.82 23.07
N TYR A 33 5.42 2.72 22.51
CA TYR A 33 6.59 2.00 22.99
C TYR A 33 7.51 1.65 21.82
N ASP A 34 8.83 1.59 22.04
CA ASP A 34 9.78 1.17 20.99
C ASP A 34 9.51 -0.28 20.57
N ALA A 35 9.29 -0.51 19.28
CA ALA A 35 9.02 -1.84 18.73
C ALA A 35 10.18 -2.82 18.95
N ARG A 36 11.42 -2.32 19.12
CA ARG A 36 12.62 -3.12 19.41
C ARG A 36 12.67 -3.64 20.84
N GLU A 37 11.89 -3.08 21.75
CA GLU A 37 11.81 -3.50 23.16
C GLU A 37 10.54 -4.30 23.44
N PHE A 38 9.83 -4.75 22.40
CA PHE A 38 8.55 -5.44 22.51
C PHE A 38 8.61 -6.71 23.38
N ASP A 39 9.74 -7.42 23.37
CA ASP A 39 10.04 -8.59 24.21
C ASP A 39 10.08 -8.27 25.72
N LYS A 40 10.38 -7.02 26.09
CA LYS A 40 10.35 -6.52 27.47
C LYS A 40 8.97 -6.02 27.90
N MET A 41 8.00 -6.02 26.99
CA MET A 41 6.65 -5.53 27.25
C MET A 41 5.73 -6.71 27.55
N ASP A 42 4.92 -6.61 28.60
CA ASP A 42 3.93 -7.61 29.00
C ASP A 42 2.76 -7.70 27.99
N PHE A 43 3.05 -8.01 26.73
CA PHE A 43 2.05 -8.24 25.70
C PHE A 43 1.71 -9.72 25.63
N ILE A 44 0.41 -10.01 25.71
CA ILE A 44 -0.12 -11.35 25.48
C ILE A 44 -0.88 -11.31 24.16
N SER A 45 -0.36 -12.00 23.15
CA SER A 45 -1.05 -12.16 21.87
C SER A 45 -2.43 -12.77 22.11
N MET A 46 -3.50 -12.01 21.84
CA MET A 46 -4.88 -12.47 22.07
C MET A 46 -5.43 -13.36 20.94
N GLY A 47 -4.59 -13.79 20.01
CA GLY A 47 -4.93 -14.67 18.90
C GLY A 47 -3.74 -14.82 17.94
N PRO A 48 -3.88 -15.62 16.88
CA PRO A 48 -2.89 -15.65 15.79
C PRO A 48 -2.96 -14.30 15.05
N VAL A 49 -2.15 -13.33 15.46
CA VAL A 49 -1.88 -12.15 14.64
C VAL A 49 -0.72 -12.54 13.75
N SER A 50 -1.01 -13.20 12.64
CA SER A 50 0.03 -13.69 11.72
C SER A 50 0.87 -12.57 11.11
N SER A 51 0.34 -11.34 11.04
CA SER A 51 0.99 -10.19 10.42
C SER A 51 0.40 -8.86 10.89
N VAL A 52 1.25 -7.89 11.24
CA VAL A 52 0.88 -6.50 11.56
C VAL A 52 1.48 -5.56 10.50
N PRO A 53 0.68 -4.81 9.74
CA PRO A 53 1.20 -3.87 8.76
C PRO A 53 1.91 -2.70 9.45
N VAL A 54 3.13 -2.42 9.00
CA VAL A 54 3.92 -1.25 9.36
C VAL A 54 3.74 -0.21 8.27
N ARG A 55 3.31 0.99 8.63
CA ARG A 55 3.09 2.08 7.68
C ARG A 55 4.10 3.22 7.89
N ASP A 56 4.46 3.88 6.80
CA ASP A 56 5.30 5.09 6.84
C ASP A 56 4.47 6.35 7.23
N GLN A 57 5.13 7.51 7.28
CA GLN A 57 4.50 8.78 7.63
C GLN A 57 3.40 9.21 6.64
N ASN A 58 3.46 8.72 5.39
CA ASN A 58 2.47 8.96 4.34
C ASN A 58 1.37 7.89 4.32
N ARG A 59 1.36 6.98 5.30
CA ARG A 59 0.46 5.83 5.44
C ARG A 59 0.65 4.75 4.37
N HIS A 60 1.74 4.75 3.60
CA HIS A 60 2.07 3.63 2.72
C HIS A 60 2.52 2.43 3.53
N ILE A 61 2.32 1.22 3.02
CA ILE A 61 2.82 0.02 3.65
C ILE A 61 4.35 0.00 3.46
N TYR A 62 5.07 0.05 4.58
CA TYR A 62 6.52 -0.07 4.64
C TYR A 62 6.97 -1.54 4.80
N GLY A 63 6.12 -2.37 5.38
CA GLY A 63 6.37 -3.79 5.58
C GLY A 63 5.39 -4.40 6.57
N TYR A 64 5.70 -5.60 7.02
CA TYR A 64 4.89 -6.36 7.95
C TYR A 64 5.76 -6.91 9.07
N LEU A 65 5.26 -6.83 10.30
CA LEU A 65 5.80 -7.58 11.42
C LEU A 65 5.02 -8.90 11.50
N GLU A 66 5.66 -9.99 11.10
CA GLU A 66 5.08 -11.33 11.20
C GLU A 66 5.51 -11.96 12.52
N TYR A 67 4.53 -12.48 13.26
CA TYR A 67 4.75 -13.04 14.59
C TYR A 67 3.84 -14.24 14.80
N LEU A 68 4.43 -15.42 14.90
CA LEU A 68 3.71 -16.61 15.36
C LEU A 68 3.96 -16.85 16.86
N ASN A 69 5.19 -16.61 17.33
CA ASN A 69 5.61 -16.64 18.73
C ASN A 69 6.93 -15.85 18.92
N ALA A 70 7.38 -15.75 20.18
CA ALA A 70 8.56 -14.97 20.59
C ALA A 70 9.84 -15.28 19.78
N ASN A 71 9.96 -16.49 19.23
CA ASN A 71 11.14 -16.93 18.49
C ASN A 71 11.02 -16.77 16.97
N THR A 72 9.86 -16.34 16.44
CA THR A 72 9.59 -16.30 15.00
C THR A 72 9.22 -14.90 14.49
N MET A 73 9.60 -13.86 15.25
CA MET A 73 9.37 -12.48 14.82
C MET A 73 10.29 -12.12 13.64
N ALA A 74 9.69 -11.75 12.52
CA ALA A 74 10.42 -11.31 11.33
C ALA A 74 9.79 -10.05 10.74
N PHE A 75 10.65 -9.12 10.30
CA PHE A 75 10.22 -8.04 9.44
C PHE A 75 10.21 -8.53 8.00
N GLU A 76 9.04 -8.46 7.40
CA GLU A 76 8.82 -8.86 6.02
C GLU A 76 8.61 -7.63 5.15
N ARG A 77 9.25 -7.64 3.98
CA ARG A 77 9.04 -6.59 2.98
C ARG A 77 7.61 -6.66 2.45
N PRO A 78 7.04 -5.52 2.05
CA PRO A 78 5.69 -5.52 1.53
C PRO A 78 5.66 -6.10 0.12
N SER A 79 4.59 -6.84 -0.16
CA SER A 79 4.38 -7.52 -1.42
C SER A 79 2.88 -7.59 -1.75
N PRO A 80 2.51 -7.69 -3.03
CA PRO A 80 1.11 -7.65 -3.46
C PRO A 80 0.23 -8.67 -2.71
N GLU A 81 0.70 -9.89 -2.52
CA GLU A 81 -0.03 -10.98 -1.85
C GLU A 81 -0.29 -10.77 -0.36
N LYS A 82 0.34 -9.76 0.27
CA LYS A 82 0.15 -9.41 1.69
C LYS A 82 -0.79 -8.21 1.87
N LEU A 83 -1.15 -7.52 0.80
CA LEU A 83 -2.11 -6.42 0.86
C LEU A 83 -3.51 -6.99 1.15
N THR A 84 -4.24 -6.37 2.08
CA THR A 84 -5.57 -6.82 2.50
C THR A 84 -6.50 -5.63 2.73
N GLY A 85 -7.77 -5.78 2.36
CA GLY A 85 -8.78 -4.74 2.52
C GLY A 85 -8.52 -3.47 1.70
N ASP A 86 -9.10 -2.35 2.13
CA ASP A 86 -9.00 -1.09 1.39
C ASP A 86 -7.59 -0.48 1.40
N VAL A 87 -6.97 -0.42 0.22
CA VAL A 87 -5.64 0.16 -0.05
C VAL A 87 -5.76 1.42 -0.91
N ASN A 88 -4.78 2.32 -0.82
CA ASN A 88 -4.72 3.52 -1.66
C ASN A 88 -4.00 3.21 -2.97
N TYR A 89 -4.65 3.49 -4.09
CA TYR A 89 -4.12 3.23 -5.42
C TYR A 89 -3.48 4.48 -6.02
N VAL A 90 -2.30 4.30 -6.58
CA VAL A 90 -1.57 5.33 -7.32
C VAL A 90 -1.19 4.78 -8.69
N LEU A 91 -1.49 5.54 -9.74
CA LEU A 91 -1.07 5.24 -11.10
C LEU A 91 0.15 6.08 -11.47
N GLU A 92 1.21 5.43 -11.91
CA GLU A 92 2.43 6.05 -12.40
C GLU A 92 2.49 5.86 -13.92
N ILE A 93 2.71 6.93 -14.67
CA ILE A 93 2.81 6.93 -16.13
C ILE A 93 4.12 7.57 -16.55
N TRP A 94 4.92 6.85 -17.34
CA TRP A 94 6.08 7.42 -18.03
C TRP A 94 5.80 7.49 -19.53
N TYR A 95 5.65 8.72 -20.02
CA TYR A 95 5.36 9.01 -21.42
C TYR A 95 5.71 10.47 -21.74
N ASN A 96 5.82 10.81 -23.02
CA ASN A 96 5.93 12.19 -23.48
C ASN A 96 4.81 12.43 -24.51
N GLY A 97 3.68 12.93 -24.03
CA GLY A 97 2.47 13.06 -24.82
C GLY A 97 1.19 13.01 -23.99
N ASP A 98 0.04 13.07 -24.66
CA ASP A 98 -1.26 12.97 -24.01
C ASP A 98 -1.63 11.50 -23.75
N ALA A 99 -1.87 11.15 -22.49
CA ALA A 99 -2.31 9.84 -22.05
C ALA A 99 -3.76 9.90 -21.54
N ARG A 100 -4.64 9.12 -22.16
CA ARG A 100 -6.02 8.97 -21.72
C ARG A 100 -6.10 7.82 -20.72
N VAL A 101 -6.57 8.12 -19.52
CA VAL A 101 -6.72 7.18 -18.41
C VAL A 101 -8.21 6.93 -18.19
N TYR A 102 -8.61 5.67 -18.32
CA TYR A 102 -9.87 5.14 -17.81
C TYR A 102 -9.57 4.40 -16.50
N ALA A 103 -10.28 4.71 -15.42
CA ALA A 103 -10.13 4.00 -14.15
C ALA A 103 -11.48 3.61 -13.56
N SER A 104 -11.55 2.43 -12.94
CA SER A 104 -12.69 1.89 -12.21
C SER A 104 -12.24 1.44 -10.83
N ILE A 105 -12.82 2.01 -9.78
CA ILE A 105 -12.39 1.84 -8.37
C ILE A 105 -13.63 1.68 -7.51
N GLY A 106 -13.79 0.53 -6.86
CA GLY A 106 -14.97 0.26 -6.03
C GLY A 106 -16.32 0.42 -6.73
N GLY A 107 -16.35 0.38 -8.07
CA GLY A 107 -17.54 0.63 -8.89
C GLY A 107 -17.72 2.08 -9.38
N ALA A 108 -16.93 3.04 -8.88
CA ALA A 108 -16.87 4.38 -9.46
C ALA A 108 -15.95 4.37 -10.69
N THR A 109 -16.36 5.05 -11.76
CA THR A 109 -15.56 5.13 -12.99
C THR A 109 -15.19 6.57 -13.31
N THR A 110 -13.99 6.76 -13.85
CA THR A 110 -13.50 8.07 -14.31
C THR A 110 -12.75 7.90 -15.62
N THR A 111 -12.77 8.96 -16.44
CA THR A 111 -11.96 9.03 -17.66
C THR A 111 -11.40 10.43 -17.80
N LYS A 112 -10.08 10.55 -17.96
CA LYS A 112 -9.40 11.84 -18.08
C LYS A 112 -8.14 11.71 -18.92
N THR A 113 -7.86 12.72 -19.73
CA THR A 113 -6.60 12.85 -20.47
C THR A 113 -5.61 13.71 -19.69
N TYR A 114 -4.36 13.27 -19.62
CA TYR A 114 -3.25 13.95 -18.95
C TYR A 114 -2.14 14.21 -19.95
N ALA A 115 -1.65 15.46 -20.00
CA ALA A 115 -0.43 15.78 -20.73
C ALA A 115 0.78 15.34 -19.90
N VAL A 116 1.40 14.22 -20.27
CA VAL A 116 2.54 13.62 -19.57
C VAL A 116 3.83 14.13 -20.19
N ASN A 117 4.75 14.65 -19.36
CA ASN A 117 6.07 15.07 -19.78
C ASN A 117 7.14 14.34 -18.94
N GLY A 118 7.47 13.13 -19.37
CA GLY A 118 8.43 12.24 -18.72
C GLY A 118 7.79 11.33 -17.68
N PHE A 119 7.32 11.88 -16.57
CA PHE A 119 6.67 11.14 -15.48
C PHE A 119 5.43 11.89 -15.00
N TRP A 120 4.38 11.13 -14.70
CA TRP A 120 3.16 11.65 -14.10
C TRP A 120 2.57 10.65 -13.12
N GLU A 121 2.00 11.15 -12.03
CA GLU A 121 1.39 10.36 -10.97
C GLU A 121 -0.07 10.79 -10.78
N VAL A 122 -0.96 9.82 -10.58
CA VAL A 122 -2.39 10.06 -10.34
C VAL A 122 -2.83 9.26 -9.11
N ASP A 123 -3.27 9.97 -8.07
CA ASP A 123 -4.03 9.36 -6.98
C ASP A 123 -5.40 8.93 -7.53
N LEU A 124 -5.62 7.61 -7.50
CA LEU A 124 -6.84 6.99 -7.96
C LEU A 124 -7.88 6.93 -6.83
N GLY A 125 -7.43 6.89 -5.58
CA GLY A 125 -8.28 6.78 -4.38
C GLY A 125 -8.15 5.43 -3.68
N ARG A 126 -9.05 5.19 -2.71
CA ARG A 126 -8.95 4.06 -1.78
C ARG A 126 -10.06 3.02 -1.99
N ASN A 127 -9.68 1.76 -2.19
CA ASN A 127 -10.62 0.64 -2.31
C ASN A 127 -9.93 -0.74 -2.21
N ASP A 128 -10.72 -1.81 -2.22
CA ASP A 128 -10.22 -3.21 -2.27
C ASP A 128 -9.86 -3.66 -3.69
N ARG A 129 -10.33 -2.96 -4.73
CA ARG A 129 -10.08 -3.30 -6.14
C ARG A 129 -9.96 -2.08 -7.05
N VAL A 130 -9.16 -2.25 -8.10
CA VAL A 130 -9.00 -1.27 -9.18
C VAL A 130 -8.82 -1.96 -10.53
N PHE A 131 -9.34 -1.31 -11.57
CA PHE A 131 -8.98 -1.55 -12.96
C PHE A 131 -8.62 -0.21 -13.61
N VAL A 132 -7.53 -0.17 -14.37
CA VAL A 132 -7.08 1.00 -15.11
C VAL A 132 -6.74 0.60 -16.53
N SER A 133 -7.10 1.44 -17.48
CA SER A 133 -6.59 1.38 -18.85
C SER A 133 -6.01 2.73 -19.24
N VAL A 134 -4.79 2.72 -19.77
CA VAL A 134 -4.08 3.92 -20.22
C VAL A 134 -3.78 3.77 -21.70
N SER A 135 -4.23 4.72 -22.52
CA SER A 135 -3.98 4.75 -23.97
C SER A 135 -3.32 6.05 -24.39
N LYS A 136 -2.51 6.01 -25.45
CA LYS A 136 -1.97 7.23 -26.09
C LYS A 136 -3.10 7.95 -26.83
N ASP A 137 -3.36 9.21 -26.48
CA ASP A 137 -4.45 10.03 -27.03
C ASP A 137 -3.97 10.95 -28.17
N ASP A 138 -2.67 11.26 -28.18
CA ASP A 138 -2.00 12.11 -29.18
C ASP A 138 -1.42 11.34 -30.38
N TYR A 139 -1.45 10.01 -30.33
CA TYR A 139 -0.90 9.10 -31.35
C TYR A 139 0.58 9.33 -31.66
N THR A 140 1.34 9.84 -30.68
CA THR A 140 2.77 10.07 -30.80
C THR A 140 3.53 8.74 -30.72
N SER A 141 4.56 8.59 -31.54
CA SER A 141 5.48 7.44 -31.41
C SER A 141 6.32 7.60 -30.16
N GLY A 142 6.46 6.54 -29.38
CA GLY A 142 7.24 6.57 -28.15
C GLY A 142 6.89 5.41 -27.25
N MET A 143 7.78 5.11 -26.31
CA MET A 143 7.52 4.11 -25.29
C MET A 143 6.63 4.73 -24.19
N MET A 144 5.52 4.07 -23.87
CA MET A 144 4.72 4.38 -22.70
C MET A 144 4.87 3.24 -21.70
N ARG A 145 5.25 3.56 -20.46
CA ARG A 145 5.25 2.62 -19.34
C ARG A 145 4.22 3.07 -18.31
N VAL A 146 3.55 2.11 -17.71
CA VAL A 146 2.53 2.35 -16.70
C VAL A 146 2.75 1.38 -15.56
N ALA A 147 2.71 1.90 -14.33
CA ALA A 147 2.74 1.10 -13.12
C ALA A 147 1.55 1.45 -12.23
N LEU A 148 1.00 0.44 -11.59
CA LEU A 148 -0.05 0.56 -10.59
C LEU A 148 0.56 0.21 -9.24
N ARG A 149 0.46 1.14 -8.28
CA ARG A 149 0.84 0.93 -6.89
C ARG A 149 -0.38 0.86 -5.98
N ALA A 150 -0.29 0.02 -4.97
CA ALA A 150 -1.26 -0.08 -3.88
C ALA A 150 -0.53 0.08 -2.55
N ASP A 151 -0.87 1.13 -1.80
CA ASP A 151 -0.16 1.56 -0.59
C ASP A 151 1.38 1.60 -0.76
N GLY A 152 1.85 2.05 -1.92
CA GLY A 152 3.28 2.15 -2.27
C GLY A 152 3.91 0.88 -2.87
N VAL A 153 3.23 -0.26 -2.80
CA VAL A 153 3.70 -1.54 -3.37
C VAL A 153 3.37 -1.60 -4.86
N LEU A 154 4.34 -1.95 -5.71
CA LEU A 154 4.11 -2.21 -7.13
C LEU A 154 3.28 -3.49 -7.28
N VAL A 155 2.06 -3.38 -7.81
CA VAL A 155 1.13 -4.52 -7.94
C VAL A 155 0.87 -4.95 -9.38
N ALA A 156 1.05 -4.04 -10.34
CA ALA A 156 0.97 -4.36 -11.76
C ALA A 156 1.79 -3.33 -12.56
N GLU A 157 2.35 -3.76 -13.68
CA GLU A 157 3.02 -2.88 -14.62
C GLU A 157 2.81 -3.35 -16.06
N GLY A 158 2.97 -2.44 -17.00
CA GLY A 158 2.91 -2.76 -18.41
C GLY A 158 3.49 -1.64 -19.26
N GLU A 159 3.87 -2.00 -20.48
CA GLU A 159 4.47 -1.06 -21.41
C GLU A 159 4.00 -1.30 -22.84
N THR A 160 4.04 -0.25 -23.65
CA THR A 160 3.72 -0.34 -25.07
C THR A 160 4.50 0.70 -25.87
N ASN A 161 5.08 0.26 -26.99
CA ASN A 161 5.69 1.14 -27.99
C ASN A 161 4.76 1.42 -29.18
N ASP A 162 3.61 0.76 -29.25
CA ASP A 162 2.68 0.88 -30.36
C ASP A 162 2.09 2.29 -30.41
N ARG A 163 1.91 2.80 -31.62
CA ARG A 163 1.34 4.15 -31.84
C ARG A 163 -0.07 4.29 -31.26
N TYR A 164 -0.86 3.22 -31.31
CA TYR A 164 -2.21 3.10 -30.74
C TYR A 164 -2.23 2.22 -29.49
N GLY A 165 -1.06 2.07 -28.85
CA GLY A 165 -0.87 1.19 -27.72
C GLY A 165 -1.72 1.62 -26.52
N HIS A 166 -2.27 0.63 -25.82
CA HIS A 166 -2.89 0.80 -24.52
C HIS A 166 -2.34 -0.25 -23.56
N VAL A 167 -2.31 0.10 -22.28
CA VAL A 167 -1.91 -0.78 -21.18
C VAL A 167 -3.08 -0.88 -20.23
N SER A 168 -3.48 -2.10 -19.89
CA SER A 168 -4.55 -2.36 -18.92
C SER A 168 -3.97 -3.07 -17.71
N LEU A 169 -4.20 -2.51 -16.52
CA LEU A 169 -3.70 -2.98 -15.24
C LEU A 169 -4.89 -3.20 -14.29
N SER A 170 -4.79 -4.18 -13.41
CA SER A 170 -5.81 -4.43 -12.38
C SER A 170 -5.19 -5.05 -11.16
N PHE A 171 -5.76 -4.77 -10.00
CA PHE A 171 -5.40 -5.41 -8.75
C PHE A 171 -6.60 -5.48 -7.82
N SER A 172 -6.59 -6.50 -6.95
CA SER A 172 -7.54 -6.64 -5.86
C SER A 172 -6.85 -7.32 -4.68
N THR A 173 -7.17 -6.87 -3.47
CA THR A 173 -6.77 -7.50 -2.21
C THR A 173 -7.73 -8.58 -1.75
#